data_AF-A0A7W1JL82-F1
#
_entry.id   AF-A0A7W1JL82-F1
#
_cell.length_a   1.000
_cell.length_b   1.000
_cell.length_c   1.000
_cell.angle_alpha   90.00
_cell.angle_beta   90.00
_cell.angle_gamma   90.00
#
_symmetry.space_group_name_H-M   'P 1'
#
loop_
_entity.id
_entity.type
_entity.pdbx_description
1 polymer ?
#
loop_
_entity_poly.entity_id
_entity_poly.type
_entity_poly.pdbx_seq_one_letter_code
_entity_poly.pdbx_strand_id
1 'polypeptide(L)'
;MAALAGVVCAAALLGTPAEAATRPAAQATAATNAADRTIRLGGVRVNLRANTRQVVTVNHRVGWHANVRMWTKDGDRWRRTFTARDGRTGYGGLVRGPDREQGTGTTPIGSYSMTESFGIARQPRGTDLRFHRVRPGDYWVQDNASRWYNTLRNRHKGGFRWRLDGYNSSERLKDYPGQYRWSVVVDFNRPTPVRHRGSGIFLHVNGRGATAGCVSTPKWFMRKAMKRLDPGKHPLIAIGR
;
A
#
# COMPACT_ATOMS: atom_id res chain seq x y z
N MET A 1 -76.88 -31.28 16.49
CA MET A 1 -77.11 -31.13 15.03
C MET A 1 -75.76 -30.98 14.34
N ALA A 2 -75.52 -31.82 13.32
CA ALA A 2 -74.44 -31.81 12.30
C ALA A 2 -72.98 -31.72 12.82
N ALA A 3 -72.20 -32.81 12.96
CA ALA A 3 -71.66 -33.77 11.98
C ALA A 3 -70.59 -33.17 11.04
N LEU A 4 -69.33 -33.66 11.12
CA LEU A 4 -68.64 -34.37 10.03
C LEU A 4 -67.20 -34.79 10.39
N ALA A 5 -66.92 -36.06 10.01
CA ALA A 5 -65.67 -36.76 9.67
C ALA A 5 -64.41 -36.57 10.52
N GLY A 6 -63.71 -37.59 11.00
CA GLY A 6 -63.60 -38.97 10.52
C GLY A 6 -62.15 -39.27 10.11
N VAL A 7 -61.70 -40.47 10.45
CA VAL A 7 -60.53 -41.24 9.95
C VAL A 7 -59.45 -41.54 11.01
N VAL A 8 -59.45 -42.83 11.35
CA VAL A 8 -58.48 -43.64 12.08
C VAL A 8 -57.28 -43.95 11.16
N CYS A 9 -56.07 -44.01 11.71
CA CYS A 9 -55.10 -45.06 11.32
C CYS A 9 -53.99 -45.19 12.37
N ALA A 10 -53.88 -46.40 12.92
CA ALA A 10 -52.78 -46.87 13.75
C ALA A 10 -51.60 -47.32 12.88
N ALA A 11 -50.37 -47.18 13.37
CA ALA A 11 -49.31 -48.21 13.28
C ALA A 11 -48.01 -47.71 13.91
N ALA A 12 -47.36 -48.60 14.66
CA ALA A 12 -46.10 -48.43 15.39
C ALA A 12 -44.87 -48.67 14.52
N LEU A 13 -43.77 -47.93 14.73
CA LEU A 13 -42.37 -48.24 14.35
C LEU A 13 -41.43 -47.44 15.30
N LEU A 14 -40.67 -48.05 16.22
CA LEU A 14 -39.29 -48.56 16.09
C LEU A 14 -38.18 -47.49 15.91
N GLY A 15 -37.25 -47.45 16.88
CA GLY A 15 -35.86 -46.91 16.77
C GLY A 15 -35.75 -45.39 16.74
N THR A 16 -34.75 -44.68 17.30
CA THR A 16 -33.41 -44.94 17.85
C THR A 16 -33.00 -43.66 18.62
N PRO A 17 -31.97 -43.67 19.51
CA PRO A 17 -31.67 -42.53 20.37
C PRO A 17 -31.15 -41.33 19.58
N ALA A 18 -31.57 -40.12 19.97
CA ALA A 18 -31.12 -38.88 19.38
C ALA A 18 -29.62 -38.66 19.64
N GLU A 19 -28.90 -38.43 18.55
CA GLU A 19 -27.48 -38.07 18.47
C GLU A 19 -27.12 -36.91 19.41
N ALA A 20 -26.07 -37.14 20.21
CA ALA A 20 -25.34 -36.09 20.88
C ALA A 20 -24.72 -35.16 19.83
N ALA A 21 -25.28 -33.94 19.73
CA ALA A 21 -24.76 -32.87 18.90
C ALA A 21 -23.34 -32.50 19.36
N THR A 22 -22.35 -33.05 18.65
CA THR A 22 -20.94 -32.72 18.84
C THR A 22 -20.72 -31.32 18.26
N ARG A 23 -20.59 -30.32 19.14
CA ARG A 23 -20.15 -28.97 18.76
C ARG A 23 -18.77 -29.08 18.08
N PRO A 24 -18.56 -28.52 16.87
CA PRO A 24 -17.22 -28.44 16.32
C PRO A 24 -16.39 -27.55 17.24
N ALA A 25 -15.33 -28.12 17.83
CA ALA A 25 -14.28 -27.34 18.45
C ALA A 25 -13.73 -26.40 17.37
N ALA A 26 -13.99 -25.10 17.52
CA ALA A 26 -13.33 -24.08 16.75
C ALA A 26 -11.83 -24.24 17.00
N GLN A 27 -11.15 -24.89 16.06
CA GLN A 27 -9.71 -24.85 15.97
C GLN A 27 -9.36 -23.39 15.67
N ALA A 28 -9.13 -22.63 16.74
CA ALA A 28 -8.34 -21.43 16.69
C ALA A 28 -6.98 -21.87 16.15
N THR A 29 -6.80 -21.81 14.83
CA THR A 29 -5.48 -21.81 14.21
C THR A 29 -4.75 -20.65 14.86
N ALA A 30 -3.88 -20.99 15.81
CA ALA A 30 -2.97 -20.07 16.45
C ALA A 30 -2.37 -19.21 15.35
N ALA A 31 -2.66 -17.91 15.40
CA ALA A 31 -1.93 -16.92 14.64
C ALA A 31 -0.46 -17.21 14.92
N THR A 32 0.24 -17.74 13.92
CA THR A 32 1.69 -17.83 14.00
C THR A 32 2.14 -16.39 14.19
N ASN A 33 2.61 -16.09 15.40
CA ASN A 33 3.18 -14.80 15.74
C ASN A 33 4.27 -14.51 14.72
N ALA A 34 3.92 -13.77 13.67
CA ALA A 34 4.86 -13.14 12.77
C ALA A 34 5.52 -12.05 13.59
N ALA A 35 6.43 -12.45 14.49
CA ALA A 35 7.28 -11.54 15.22
C ALA A 35 7.90 -10.61 14.19
N ASP A 36 7.66 -9.31 14.37
CA ASP A 36 8.08 -8.21 13.52
C ASP A 36 9.62 -8.23 13.44
N ARG A 37 10.16 -9.01 12.49
CA ARG A 37 11.62 -9.23 12.38
C ARG A 37 12.22 -7.95 11.83
N THR A 38 12.82 -7.17 12.73
CA THR A 38 13.56 -5.97 12.36
C THR A 38 14.95 -6.35 11.87
N ILE A 39 15.31 -5.94 10.66
CA ILE A 39 16.65 -6.12 10.09
C ILE A 39 17.23 -4.79 9.60
N ARG A 40 18.49 -4.79 9.16
CA ARG A 40 19.09 -3.66 8.45
C ARG A 40 19.50 -4.06 7.04
N LEU A 41 19.06 -3.27 6.05
CA LEU A 41 19.44 -3.42 4.65
C LEU A 41 20.00 -2.09 4.14
N GLY A 42 21.28 -2.08 3.71
CA GLY A 42 21.92 -0.87 3.21
C GLY A 42 21.92 0.31 4.18
N GLY A 43 22.00 0.03 5.48
CA GLY A 43 21.96 1.01 6.57
C GLY A 43 20.54 1.30 7.10
N VAL A 44 19.48 0.98 6.35
CA VAL A 44 18.10 1.32 6.70
C VAL A 44 17.47 0.22 7.55
N ARG A 45 16.78 0.60 8.63
CA ARG A 45 15.94 -0.30 9.44
C ARG A 45 14.73 -0.75 8.62
N VAL A 46 14.51 -2.06 8.56
CA VAL A 46 13.36 -2.67 7.88
C VAL A 46 12.61 -3.52 8.89
N ASN A 47 11.33 -3.19 9.09
CA ASN A 47 10.42 -4.02 9.89
C ASN A 47 9.75 -4.97 8.89
N LEU A 48 10.19 -6.24 8.89
CA LEU A 48 9.70 -7.23 7.93
C LEU A 48 8.31 -7.70 8.30
N ARG A 49 7.45 -7.85 7.29
CA ARG A 49 6.20 -8.58 7.43
C ARG A 49 6.44 -10.06 7.11
N ALA A 50 5.50 -10.91 7.51
CA ALA A 50 5.50 -12.32 7.12
C ALA A 50 5.66 -12.43 5.59
N ASN A 51 6.51 -13.37 5.16
CA ASN A 51 6.75 -13.67 3.75
C ASN A 51 7.32 -12.51 2.90
N THR A 52 7.79 -11.41 3.50
CA THR A 52 8.49 -10.34 2.76
C THR A 52 9.76 -10.89 2.08
N ARG A 53 9.78 -10.88 0.74
CA ARG A 53 10.92 -11.31 -0.08
C ARG A 53 11.47 -10.20 -0.98
N GLN A 54 10.89 -9.01 -0.94
CA GLN A 54 11.33 -7.84 -1.71
C GLN A 54 11.31 -6.59 -0.85
N VAL A 55 12.38 -5.81 -0.89
CA VAL A 55 12.47 -4.54 -0.16
C VAL A 55 13.13 -3.48 -1.04
N VAL A 56 12.51 -2.31 -1.13
CA VAL A 56 13.15 -1.07 -1.61
C VAL A 56 13.63 -0.30 -0.38
N THR A 57 14.93 -0.13 -0.19
CA THR A 57 15.45 0.72 0.90
C THR A 57 15.74 2.11 0.38
N VAL A 58 15.34 3.13 1.11
CA VAL A 58 15.61 4.55 0.88
C VAL A 58 16.45 5.05 2.04
N ASN A 59 17.75 5.18 1.80
CA ASN A 59 18.71 5.72 2.75
C ASN A 59 18.92 7.20 2.42
N HIS A 60 18.26 8.07 3.18
CA HIS A 60 18.41 9.51 3.10
C HIS A 60 19.83 9.92 3.50
N ARG A 61 20.43 10.82 2.72
CA ARG A 61 21.77 11.34 2.97
C ARG A 61 21.68 12.77 3.51
N VAL A 62 21.83 13.75 2.63
CA VAL A 62 21.94 15.17 2.96
C VAL A 62 20.95 15.96 2.12
N GLY A 63 20.40 17.02 2.70
CA GLY A 63 19.36 17.84 2.07
C GLY A 63 18.14 16.98 1.78
N TRP A 64 17.89 16.70 0.51
CA TRP A 64 16.80 15.81 0.06
C TRP A 64 17.32 14.61 -0.73
N HIS A 65 18.64 14.40 -0.82
CA HIS A 65 19.23 13.32 -1.60
C HIS A 65 19.20 11.99 -0.85
N ALA A 66 18.97 10.90 -1.57
CA ALA A 66 18.91 9.55 -1.00
C ALA A 66 19.55 8.50 -1.93
N ASN A 67 20.09 7.44 -1.32
CA ASN A 67 20.39 6.19 -2.00
C ASN A 67 19.14 5.29 -1.97
N VAL A 68 18.67 4.85 -3.14
CA VAL A 68 17.55 3.92 -3.25
C VAL A 68 18.03 2.59 -3.81
N ARG A 69 17.70 1.49 -3.13
CA ARG A 69 18.22 0.15 -3.47
C ARG A 69 17.10 -0.85 -3.48
N MET A 70 17.09 -1.74 -4.47
CA MET A 70 16.21 -2.90 -4.51
C MET A 70 16.93 -4.12 -3.94
N TRP A 71 16.23 -4.86 -3.09
CA TRP A 71 16.67 -6.09 -2.46
C TRP A 71 15.69 -7.22 -2.76
N THR A 72 16.21 -8.42 -2.98
CA THR A 72 15.43 -9.66 -3.10
C THR A 72 15.96 -10.68 -2.10
N LYS A 73 15.05 -11.38 -1.42
CA LYS A 73 15.38 -12.52 -0.58
C LYS A 73 15.49 -13.80 -1.40
N ASP A 74 16.66 -14.42 -1.34
CA ASP A 74 17.02 -15.67 -1.99
C ASP A 74 17.42 -16.69 -0.93
N GLY A 75 16.65 -17.77 -0.77
CA GLY A 75 16.61 -18.54 0.46
C GLY A 75 16.44 -17.63 1.68
N ASP A 76 17.42 -17.67 2.58
CA ASP A 76 17.49 -16.79 3.76
C ASP A 76 18.35 -15.54 3.62
N ARG A 77 18.97 -15.33 2.46
CA ARG A 77 19.90 -14.22 2.23
C ARG A 77 19.25 -13.09 1.44
N TRP A 78 19.51 -11.86 1.85
CA TRP A 78 19.12 -10.67 1.10
C TRP A 78 20.18 -10.28 0.09
N ARG A 79 19.82 -10.25 -1.19
CA ARG A 79 20.68 -9.79 -2.29
C ARG A 79 20.23 -8.43 -2.80
N ARG A 80 21.16 -7.48 -2.87
CA ARG A 80 20.95 -6.18 -3.54
C ARG A 80 20.97 -6.40 -5.06
N THR A 81 19.89 -6.03 -5.76
CA THR A 81 19.77 -6.26 -7.21
C THR A 81 20.11 -5.03 -8.04
N PHE A 82 19.77 -3.82 -7.58
CA PHE A 82 20.17 -2.57 -8.25
C PHE A 82 20.09 -1.37 -7.29
N THR A 83 20.84 -0.30 -7.59
CA THR A 83 20.98 0.88 -6.74
C THR A 83 20.95 2.16 -7.57
N ALA A 84 20.13 3.12 -7.17
CA ALA A 84 20.20 4.52 -7.60
C ALA A 84 20.83 5.37 -6.49
N ARG A 85 21.78 6.23 -6.84
CA ARG A 85 22.50 7.12 -5.88
C ARG A 85 21.95 8.55 -5.86
N ASP A 86 21.04 8.83 -6.77
CA ASP A 86 20.40 10.10 -7.11
C ASP A 86 18.87 10.04 -6.87
N GLY A 87 18.45 9.25 -5.87
CA GLY A 87 17.10 9.29 -5.35
C GLY A 87 16.86 10.56 -4.53
N ARG A 88 15.59 10.89 -4.31
CA ARG A 88 15.18 12.14 -3.66
C ARG A 88 14.04 11.90 -2.67
N THR A 89 14.00 12.73 -1.65
CA THR A 89 13.01 12.75 -0.57
C THR A 89 12.39 14.14 -0.46
N GLY A 90 11.48 14.30 0.50
CA GLY A 90 10.73 15.53 0.72
C GLY A 90 11.58 16.73 1.08
N TYR A 91 11.17 17.94 0.67
CA TYR A 91 11.84 19.18 1.04
C TYR A 91 11.83 19.45 2.56
N GLY A 92 10.84 18.90 3.28
CA GLY A 92 10.76 18.97 4.73
C GLY A 92 11.66 17.96 5.45
N GLY A 93 12.47 17.19 4.72
CA GLY A 93 13.32 16.15 5.29
C GLY A 93 12.54 14.90 5.69
N LEU A 94 13.00 14.21 6.73
CA LEU A 94 12.41 12.99 7.24
C LEU A 94 11.70 13.21 8.57
N VAL A 95 10.56 12.56 8.75
CA VAL A 95 9.83 12.50 10.04
C VAL A 95 9.40 11.07 10.31
N ARG A 96 9.26 10.69 11.57
CA ARG A 96 8.66 9.38 11.93
C ARG A 96 7.23 9.30 11.38
N GLY A 97 6.86 8.16 10.79
CA GLY A 97 5.54 7.98 10.18
C GLY A 97 4.35 8.37 11.07
N PRO A 98 4.29 7.94 12.34
CA PRO A 98 3.21 8.32 13.26
C PRO A 98 3.10 9.83 13.51
N ASP A 99 4.24 10.52 13.48
CA ASP A 99 4.42 11.92 13.84
C ASP A 99 4.35 12.86 12.61
N ARG A 100 4.07 12.30 11.43
CA ARG A 100 3.97 13.07 10.20
C ARG A 100 2.66 13.85 10.14
N GLU A 101 2.73 15.06 9.62
CA GLU A 101 1.56 15.90 9.30
C GLU A 101 1.48 16.23 7.81
N GLN A 102 0.26 16.33 7.29
CA GLN A 102 -0.04 16.70 5.90
C GLN A 102 0.48 18.10 5.57
N GLY A 103 0.98 18.31 4.36
CA GLY A 103 1.46 19.62 3.92
C GLY A 103 2.86 20.00 4.42
N THR A 104 3.48 19.22 5.31
CA THR A 104 4.82 19.51 5.84
C THR A 104 5.96 19.19 4.87
N GLY A 105 5.68 18.57 3.72
CA GLY A 105 6.71 18.20 2.76
C GLY A 105 7.69 17.12 3.23
N THR A 106 7.43 16.48 4.37
CA THR A 106 8.29 15.46 4.98
C THR A 106 8.06 14.08 4.36
N THR A 107 9.10 13.26 4.25
CA THR A 107 9.00 11.85 3.89
C THR A 107 8.92 10.98 5.16
N PRO A 108 7.94 10.06 5.27
CA PRO A 108 7.76 9.27 6.49
C PRO A 108 8.81 8.16 6.61
N ILE A 109 9.57 8.15 7.71
CA ILE A 109 10.41 7.03 8.15
C ILE A 109 9.52 5.86 8.52
N GLY A 110 9.89 4.65 8.10
CA GLY A 110 9.15 3.42 8.40
C GLY A 110 9.28 2.36 7.30
N SER A 111 8.60 1.24 7.49
CA SER A 111 8.45 0.18 6.48
C SER A 111 6.99 0.06 6.05
N TYR A 112 6.73 0.21 4.76
CA TYR A 112 5.40 0.29 4.18
C TYR A 112 5.26 -0.72 3.05
N SER A 113 4.08 -1.33 2.89
CA SER A 113 3.82 -2.19 1.74
C SER A 113 3.72 -1.40 0.44
N MET A 114 3.90 -2.11 -0.67
CA MET A 114 3.79 -1.60 -2.02
C MET A 114 2.81 -2.47 -2.81
N THR A 115 1.51 -2.21 -2.64
CA THR A 115 0.46 -3.11 -3.13
C THR A 115 -0.09 -2.76 -4.51
N GLU A 116 0.03 -1.51 -4.93
CA GLU A 116 -0.48 -1.05 -6.23
C GLU A 116 0.43 0.00 -6.86
N SER A 117 0.26 0.19 -8.16
CA SER A 117 1.03 1.10 -8.98
C SER A 117 0.12 1.87 -9.92
N PHE A 118 0.61 3.00 -10.43
CA PHE A 118 -0.12 3.79 -11.42
C PHE A 118 0.85 4.53 -12.34
N GLY A 119 0.33 5.09 -13.42
CA GLY A 119 1.16 5.95 -14.26
C GLY A 119 0.42 6.57 -15.44
N ILE A 120 0.98 7.66 -15.93
CA ILE A 120 0.52 8.36 -17.14
C ILE A 120 0.98 7.63 -18.39
N ALA A 121 2.17 7.02 -18.39
CA ALA A 121 2.59 6.11 -19.45
C ALA A 121 1.94 4.72 -19.27
N ARG A 122 1.91 3.91 -20.33
CA ARG A 122 1.58 2.48 -20.21
C ARG A 122 2.59 1.81 -19.27
N GLN A 123 2.16 0.83 -18.49
CA GLN A 123 3.08 0.03 -17.69
C GLN A 123 4.13 -0.64 -18.59
N PRO A 124 5.38 -0.79 -18.13
CA PRO A 124 6.34 -1.64 -18.82
C PRO A 124 5.80 -3.08 -18.95
N ARG A 125 6.15 -3.78 -20.03
CA ARG A 125 5.88 -5.24 -20.12
C ARG A 125 6.55 -5.96 -18.94
N GLY A 126 5.84 -6.89 -18.33
CA GLY A 126 6.27 -7.63 -17.13
C GLY A 126 6.03 -6.88 -15.81
N THR A 127 5.09 -5.94 -15.77
CA THR A 127 4.62 -5.37 -14.49
C THR A 127 3.55 -6.26 -13.88
N ASP A 128 3.84 -6.76 -12.67
CA ASP A 128 2.97 -7.69 -11.95
C ASP A 128 2.08 -7.00 -10.90
N LEU A 129 2.53 -5.87 -10.32
CA LEU A 129 1.68 -5.07 -9.45
C LEU A 129 0.45 -4.58 -10.22
N ARG A 130 -0.70 -4.53 -9.53
CA ARG A 130 -1.91 -3.89 -10.07
C ARG A 130 -1.55 -2.49 -10.55
N PHE A 131 -1.90 -2.18 -11.79
CA PHE A 131 -1.53 -0.91 -12.42
C PHE A 131 -2.77 -0.13 -12.85
N HIS A 132 -2.88 1.10 -12.36
CA HIS A 132 -3.89 2.06 -12.83
C HIS A 132 -3.30 3.01 -13.86
N ARG A 133 -3.85 3.00 -15.08
CA ARG A 133 -3.49 3.99 -16.11
C ARG A 133 -4.20 5.31 -15.79
N VAL A 134 -3.44 6.36 -15.51
CA VAL A 134 -3.97 7.68 -15.15
C VAL A 134 -4.78 8.28 -16.31
N ARG A 135 -6.03 8.61 -16.02
CA ARG A 135 -7.04 9.21 -16.90
C ARG A 135 -7.25 10.69 -16.53
N PRO A 136 -7.81 11.51 -17.44
CA PRO A 136 -8.29 12.84 -17.07
C PRO A 136 -9.24 12.77 -15.87
N GLY A 137 -9.06 13.71 -14.93
CA GLY A 137 -9.88 13.78 -13.71
C GLY A 137 -9.52 12.77 -12.62
N ASP A 138 -8.44 12.00 -12.74
CA ASP A 138 -7.93 11.21 -11.62
C ASP A 138 -7.21 12.08 -10.60
N TYR A 139 -7.61 11.93 -9.33
CA TYR A 139 -7.00 12.58 -8.18
C TYR A 139 -6.57 11.55 -7.16
N TRP A 140 -5.47 11.83 -6.46
CA TRP A 140 -5.26 11.24 -5.14
C TRP A 140 -5.90 12.14 -4.10
N VAL A 141 -6.89 11.62 -3.39
CA VAL A 141 -7.71 12.43 -2.48
C VAL A 141 -6.92 12.77 -1.23
N GLN A 142 -6.67 14.05 -1.02
CA GLN A 142 -5.97 14.59 0.16
C GLN A 142 -6.89 15.40 1.09
N ASP A 143 -8.17 15.55 0.72
CA ASP A 143 -9.17 16.25 1.53
C ASP A 143 -9.44 15.48 2.83
N ASN A 144 -9.07 16.07 3.97
CA ASN A 144 -9.25 15.48 5.30
C ASN A 144 -10.72 15.26 5.69
N ALA A 145 -11.67 15.97 5.09
CA ALA A 145 -13.10 15.74 5.32
C ALA A 145 -13.69 14.65 4.41
N SER A 146 -12.94 14.18 3.41
CA SER A 146 -13.47 13.22 2.43
C SER A 146 -13.46 11.79 2.97
N ARG A 147 -14.56 11.05 2.77
CA ARG A 147 -14.58 9.60 3.01
C ARG A 147 -13.58 8.82 2.14
N TRP A 148 -13.10 9.42 1.05
CA TRP A 148 -12.12 8.83 0.13
C TRP A 148 -10.67 9.23 0.44
N TYR A 149 -10.40 9.85 1.58
CA TYR A 149 -9.06 10.31 1.95
C TYR A 149 -7.99 9.21 1.80
N ASN A 150 -6.86 9.59 1.21
CA ASN A 150 -5.73 8.72 0.88
C ASN A 150 -6.05 7.56 -0.09
N THR A 151 -6.97 7.81 -1.03
CA THR A 151 -7.30 6.88 -2.11
C THR A 151 -7.30 7.57 -3.48
N LEU A 152 -7.14 6.77 -4.53
CA LEU A 152 -7.34 7.20 -5.91
C LEU A 152 -8.84 7.33 -6.21
N ARG A 153 -9.29 8.51 -6.65
CA ARG A 153 -10.67 8.74 -7.08
C ARG A 153 -10.72 9.59 -8.33
N ASN A 154 -11.50 9.15 -9.31
CA ASN A 154 -11.81 9.97 -10.46
C ASN A 154 -12.96 10.93 -10.11
N ARG A 155 -12.80 12.20 -10.48
CA ARG A 155 -13.79 13.26 -10.29
C ARG A 155 -15.19 12.88 -10.79
N HIS A 156 -15.30 12.19 -11.94
CA HIS A 156 -16.59 11.80 -12.52
C HIS A 156 -17.39 10.87 -11.60
N LYS A 157 -16.73 10.15 -10.69
CA LYS A 157 -17.41 9.29 -9.72
C LYS A 157 -17.90 10.04 -8.47
N GLY A 158 -17.60 11.33 -8.35
CA GLY A 158 -18.00 12.18 -7.24
C GLY A 158 -17.57 11.68 -5.85
N GLY A 159 -18.17 12.29 -4.82
CA GLY A 159 -18.01 11.90 -3.42
C GLY A 159 -16.82 12.50 -2.68
N PHE A 160 -16.05 13.39 -3.32
CA PHE A 160 -15.00 14.18 -2.68
C PHE A 160 -14.93 15.58 -3.30
N ARG A 161 -14.42 16.55 -2.54
CA ARG A 161 -14.18 17.91 -3.03
C ARG A 161 -12.86 17.93 -3.77
N TRP A 162 -12.91 18.23 -5.06
CA TRP A 162 -11.74 18.25 -5.95
C TRP A 162 -11.33 19.68 -6.36
N ARG A 163 -12.15 20.69 -6.03
CA ARG A 163 -11.78 22.12 -6.09
C ARG A 163 -11.57 22.60 -4.67
N LEU A 164 -10.36 22.42 -4.16
CA LEU A 164 -9.93 22.93 -2.87
C LEU A 164 -8.56 23.59 -3.08
N ASP A 165 -8.28 24.61 -2.29
CA ASP A 165 -6.98 25.27 -2.25
C ASP A 165 -6.18 24.86 -1.02
N GLY A 166 -4.88 25.12 -1.06
CA GLY A 166 -3.96 24.83 0.04
C GLY A 166 -3.68 23.34 0.27
N TYR A 167 -3.21 23.01 1.48
CA TYR A 167 -2.68 21.68 1.81
C TYR A 167 -3.73 20.55 1.84
N ASN A 168 -5.02 20.89 1.82
CA ASN A 168 -6.13 19.92 1.71
C ASN A 168 -6.52 19.63 0.25
N SER A 169 -5.91 20.30 -0.72
CA SER A 169 -6.19 20.09 -2.14
C SER A 169 -5.82 18.68 -2.57
N SER A 170 -6.76 17.99 -3.22
CA SER A 170 -6.51 16.66 -3.74
C SER A 170 -5.56 16.74 -4.94
N GLU A 171 -4.60 15.83 -5.00
CA GLU A 171 -3.54 15.89 -5.99
C GLU A 171 -4.01 15.43 -7.36
N ARG A 172 -4.02 16.34 -8.34
CA ARG A 172 -4.41 16.04 -9.72
C ARG A 172 -3.28 15.33 -10.44
N LEU A 173 -3.40 14.01 -10.62
CA LEU A 173 -2.29 13.17 -11.08
C LEU A 173 -1.75 13.55 -12.47
N LYS A 174 -2.58 14.12 -13.33
CA LYS A 174 -2.18 14.56 -14.69
C LYS A 174 -1.19 15.72 -14.71
N ASP A 175 -1.05 16.47 -13.62
CA ASP A 175 -0.21 17.67 -13.56
C ASP A 175 1.28 17.34 -13.45
N TYR A 176 1.62 16.08 -13.25
CA TYR A 176 2.99 15.60 -13.06
C TYR A 176 3.40 14.55 -14.12
N PRO A 177 3.36 14.87 -15.43
CA PRO A 177 3.58 13.91 -16.51
C PRO A 177 4.96 13.24 -16.49
N GLY A 178 5.99 13.95 -16.02
CA GLY A 178 7.33 13.40 -15.86
C GLY A 178 7.43 12.47 -14.65
N GLN A 179 7.08 13.01 -13.48
CA GLN A 179 7.22 12.34 -12.19
C GLN A 179 6.32 11.10 -12.13
N TYR A 180 5.06 11.22 -12.53
CA TYR A 180 4.06 10.15 -12.56
C TYR A 180 4.00 9.44 -13.90
N ARG A 181 5.10 9.44 -14.66
CA ARG A 181 5.25 8.53 -15.78
C ARG A 181 4.97 7.09 -15.33
N TRP A 182 5.59 6.69 -14.22
CA TRP A 182 5.31 5.48 -13.45
C TRP A 182 5.52 5.76 -11.97
N SER A 183 4.63 5.21 -11.15
CA SER A 183 4.62 5.37 -9.70
C SER A 183 4.20 4.06 -9.03
N VAL A 184 4.77 3.77 -7.87
CA VAL A 184 4.27 2.72 -6.97
C VAL A 184 3.77 3.38 -5.70
N VAL A 185 2.60 2.95 -5.22
CA VAL A 185 2.02 3.48 -4.00
C VAL A 185 2.83 2.99 -2.81
N VAL A 186 3.23 3.93 -1.95
CA VAL A 186 3.75 3.63 -0.62
C VAL A 186 2.54 3.62 0.30
N ASP A 187 2.22 2.47 0.90
CA ASP A 187 1.03 2.32 1.77
C ASP A 187 1.22 2.98 3.16
N PHE A 188 1.79 4.19 3.17
CA PHE A 188 1.79 5.07 4.31
C PHE A 188 0.37 5.54 4.61
N ASN A 189 -0.03 5.46 5.88
CA ASN A 189 -1.35 5.89 6.36
C ASN A 189 -2.52 5.19 5.62
N ARG A 190 -2.37 3.89 5.33
CA ARG A 190 -3.32 3.01 4.63
C ARG A 190 -3.33 1.63 5.29
N PRO A 191 -4.41 0.84 5.17
CA PRO A 191 -5.67 1.15 4.47
C PRO A 191 -6.65 1.99 5.31
N THR A 192 -6.43 2.09 6.63
CA THR A 192 -7.24 2.87 7.56
C THR A 192 -6.53 4.19 7.87
N PRO A 193 -6.80 5.27 7.13
CA PRO A 193 -6.05 6.50 7.27
C PRO A 193 -6.43 7.26 8.53
N VAL A 194 -5.42 7.75 9.24
CA VAL A 194 -5.58 8.79 10.25
C VAL A 194 -5.59 10.15 9.57
N ARG A 195 -6.59 10.97 9.90
CA ARG A 195 -6.74 12.32 9.34
C ARG A 195 -5.56 13.20 9.72
N HIS A 196 -5.27 14.18 8.89
CA HIS A 196 -4.19 15.16 9.02
C HIS A 196 -2.76 14.60 9.01
N ARG A 197 -2.57 13.27 9.09
CA ARG A 197 -1.26 12.61 9.00
C ARG A 197 -0.65 12.65 7.59
N GLY A 198 -1.50 12.87 6.59
CA GLY A 198 -1.13 13.01 5.20
C GLY A 198 -1.42 11.78 4.35
N SER A 199 -1.31 11.99 3.05
CA SER A 199 -1.72 11.06 2.00
C SER A 199 -0.77 11.17 0.81
N GLY A 200 -0.92 10.27 -0.17
CA GLY A 200 -0.27 10.44 -1.49
C GLY A 200 1.25 10.29 -1.45
N ILE A 201 1.77 9.36 -0.66
CA ILE A 201 3.21 9.04 -0.68
C ILE A 201 3.45 7.97 -1.73
N PHE A 202 4.33 8.27 -2.67
CA PHE A 202 4.65 7.41 -3.80
C PHE A 202 6.15 7.23 -3.97
N LEU A 203 6.53 6.11 -4.58
CA LEU A 203 7.83 5.94 -5.23
C LEU A 203 7.65 6.28 -6.72
N HIS A 204 8.27 7.34 -7.22
CA HIS A 204 8.05 7.83 -8.59
C HIS A 204 9.32 8.27 -9.33
N VAL A 205 9.20 8.73 -10.58
CA VAL A 205 10.33 9.21 -11.39
C VAL A 205 10.80 10.59 -10.92
N ASN A 206 12.11 10.84 -10.93
CA ASN A 206 12.70 12.12 -10.55
C ASN A 206 12.06 13.31 -11.29
N GLY A 207 11.76 14.37 -10.54
CA GLY A 207 11.50 15.72 -11.05
C GLY A 207 12.78 16.57 -11.04
N ARG A 208 12.61 17.90 -11.02
CA ARG A 208 13.75 18.86 -11.03
C ARG A 208 14.39 19.06 -9.65
N GLY A 209 13.63 19.01 -8.56
CA GLY A 209 14.13 19.21 -7.18
C GLY A 209 13.71 18.12 -6.20
N ALA A 210 13.61 18.49 -4.92
CA ALA A 210 13.02 17.69 -3.85
C ALA A 210 11.56 17.31 -4.16
N THR A 211 11.02 16.32 -3.45
CA THR A 211 9.60 15.96 -3.52
C THR A 211 8.81 16.74 -2.46
N ALA A 212 7.47 16.62 -2.47
CA ALA A 212 6.61 17.09 -1.37
C ALA A 212 6.39 16.02 -0.27
N GLY A 213 7.28 15.03 -0.17
CA GLY A 213 7.21 13.93 0.81
C GLY A 213 7.30 12.54 0.18
N CYS A 214 7.09 12.42 -1.13
CA CYS A 214 7.35 11.21 -1.89
C CYS A 214 8.83 10.79 -1.88
N VAL A 215 9.10 9.60 -2.40
CA VAL A 215 10.45 9.18 -2.80
C VAL A 215 10.52 9.20 -4.31
N SER A 216 11.54 9.82 -4.88
CA SER A 216 11.75 9.76 -6.34
C SER A 216 13.07 9.08 -6.70
N THR A 217 13.11 8.45 -7.87
CA THR A 217 14.29 7.79 -8.42
C THR A 217 14.43 8.04 -9.92
N PRO A 218 15.58 7.77 -10.53
CA PRO A 218 15.71 7.87 -11.98
C PRO A 218 14.71 7.00 -12.73
N LYS A 219 14.34 7.44 -13.93
CA LYS A 219 13.45 6.70 -14.83
C LYS A 219 13.87 5.25 -15.06
N TRP A 220 15.18 4.99 -15.14
CA TRP A 220 15.69 3.63 -15.33
C TRP A 220 15.43 2.75 -14.10
N PHE A 221 15.55 3.30 -12.88
CA PHE A 221 15.30 2.59 -11.63
C PHE A 221 13.81 2.26 -11.54
N MET A 222 12.94 3.26 -11.76
CA MET A 222 11.49 3.03 -11.80
C MET A 222 11.11 1.97 -12.82
N ARG A 223 11.67 2.00 -14.04
CA ARG A 223 11.39 0.97 -15.04
C ARG A 223 11.80 -0.43 -14.57
N LYS A 224 12.94 -0.58 -13.89
CA LYS A 224 13.37 -1.86 -13.32
C LYS A 224 12.49 -2.28 -12.14
N ALA A 225 12.14 -1.36 -11.24
CA ALA A 225 11.26 -1.62 -10.10
C ALA A 225 9.86 -2.08 -10.56
N MET A 226 9.25 -1.38 -11.52
CA MET A 226 7.95 -1.74 -12.11
C MET A 226 7.92 -3.14 -12.73
N LYS A 227 9.06 -3.66 -13.20
CA LYS A 227 9.19 -5.02 -13.75
C LYS A 227 9.57 -6.08 -12.73
N ARG A 228 10.00 -5.65 -11.53
CA ARG A 228 10.61 -6.53 -10.54
C ARG A 228 9.70 -6.77 -9.36
N LEU A 229 8.97 -5.74 -8.93
CA LEU A 229 8.06 -5.80 -7.81
C LEU A 229 6.91 -6.76 -8.15
N ASP A 230 6.76 -7.76 -7.30
CA ASP A 230 5.88 -8.89 -7.48
C ASP A 230 4.99 -9.00 -6.22
N PRO A 231 3.66 -8.88 -6.35
CA PRO A 231 2.77 -8.91 -5.19
C PRO A 231 2.89 -10.20 -4.37
N GLY A 232 3.20 -11.34 -5.00
CA GLY A 232 3.43 -12.63 -4.34
C GLY A 232 4.75 -12.70 -3.55
N LYS A 233 5.63 -11.70 -3.70
CA LYS A 233 6.86 -11.55 -2.91
C LYS A 233 6.74 -10.50 -1.80
N HIS A 234 5.52 -10.02 -1.54
CA HIS A 234 5.16 -9.07 -0.48
C HIS A 234 6.13 -7.88 -0.37
N PRO A 235 6.21 -7.04 -1.41
CA PRO A 235 7.20 -5.99 -1.49
C PRO A 235 6.96 -4.90 -0.44
N LEU A 236 8.04 -4.48 0.21
CA LEU A 236 8.07 -3.33 1.11
C LEU A 236 8.96 -2.21 0.55
N ILE A 237 8.69 -0.98 0.98
CA ILE A 237 9.65 0.11 0.97
C ILE A 237 9.99 0.49 2.41
N ALA A 238 11.28 0.58 2.71
CA ALA A 238 11.79 1.01 4.01
C ALA A 238 12.54 2.34 3.84
N ILE A 239 12.17 3.33 4.63
CA ILE A 239 12.69 4.70 4.53
C ILE A 239 13.36 5.07 5.85
N GLY A 240 14.59 5.57 5.79
CA GLY A 240 15.35 6.00 6.96
C GLY A 240 16.69 6.64 6.62
N ARG A 241 17.53 6.78 7.64
CA ARG A 241 18.91 7.26 7.60
C ARG A 241 19.81 6.26 8.31
#